data_AF-A0AAE6QJJ1-F1
#
_entry.id   AF-A0AAE6QJJ1-F1
#
_cell.length_a   1.000
_cell.length_b   1.000
_cell.length_c   1.000
_cell.angle_alpha   90.00
_cell.angle_beta   90.00
_cell.angle_gamma   90.00
#
_symmetry.space_group_name_H-M   'P 1'
#
loop_
_entity.id
_entity.type
_entity.pdbx_description
1 polymer ?
#
loop_
_entity_poly.entity_id
_entity_poly.type
_entity_poly.pdbx_seq_one_letter_code
_entity_poly.pdbx_strand_id
1 'polypeptide(L)'
;MVTFSGRKISWLIYTVLFGMVPIFMRIIAYMLVNDSKIPMFSASDFISLGIVLHVSLMAETRYNDSQESDWKKSIVGISVLAVLFYAVLYIFSMLSDIYDNINMSFVFWAPVVMAVCSFAMSWAVYDRLTYMPALPKEVVA
;
A
#
# COMPACT_ATOMS: atom_id res chain seq x y z
N MET A 1 6.26 19.14 -17.42
CA MET A 1 4.83 18.81 -17.35
C MET A 1 4.72 17.29 -17.37
N VAL A 2 4.50 16.65 -16.22
CA VAL A 2 4.51 15.18 -16.12
C VAL A 2 3.17 14.66 -16.65
N THR A 3 3.16 14.09 -17.85
CA THR A 3 1.96 13.46 -18.43
C THR A 3 1.83 12.06 -17.85
N PHE A 4 1.05 11.90 -16.78
CA PHE A 4 0.72 10.59 -16.23
C PHE A 4 -0.24 9.84 -17.18
N SER A 5 0.01 8.56 -17.43
CA SER A 5 -0.93 7.69 -18.16
C SER A 5 -2.24 7.57 -17.38
N GLY A 6 -3.39 7.57 -18.08
CA GLY A 6 -4.72 7.46 -17.45
C GLY A 6 -4.87 6.24 -16.53
N ARG A 7 -4.15 5.14 -16.81
CA ARG A 7 -4.14 3.95 -15.95
C ARG A 7 -3.47 4.21 -14.59
N LYS A 8 -2.39 5.00 -14.57
CA LYS A 8 -1.69 5.40 -13.33
C LYS A 8 -2.55 6.32 -12.47
N ILE A 9 -3.24 7.27 -13.09
CA ILE A 9 -4.14 8.18 -12.38
C ILE A 9 -5.30 7.40 -11.75
N SER A 10 -5.92 6.49 -12.51
CA SER A 10 -6.96 5.60 -11.97
C SER A 10 -6.43 4.78 -10.79
N TRP A 11 -5.26 4.18 -10.90
CA TRP A 11 -4.67 3.44 -9.77
C TRP A 11 -4.43 4.34 -8.54
N LEU A 12 -3.83 5.51 -8.74
CA LEU A 12 -3.51 6.42 -7.65
C LEU A 12 -4.78 6.90 -6.93
N ILE A 13 -5.85 7.17 -7.67
CA ILE A 13 -7.14 7.56 -7.09
C ILE A 13 -7.82 6.36 -6.41
N TYR A 14 -8.02 5.25 -7.13
CA TYR A 14 -8.82 4.14 -6.61
C TYR A 14 -8.12 3.32 -5.53
N THR A 15 -6.79 3.19 -5.58
CA THR A 15 -6.03 2.38 -4.60
C THR A 15 -5.38 3.25 -3.53
N VAL A 16 -4.57 4.24 -3.92
CA VAL A 16 -3.74 4.97 -2.94
C VAL A 16 -4.62 5.90 -2.12
N LEU A 17 -5.46 6.70 -2.78
CA LEU A 17 -6.33 7.65 -2.10
C LEU A 17 -7.38 6.93 -1.23
N PHE A 18 -7.92 5.80 -1.72
CA PHE A 18 -8.81 4.94 -0.92
C PHE A 18 -8.07 4.24 0.25
N GLY A 19 -6.84 3.78 0.03
CA GLY A 19 -6.00 3.19 1.07
C GLY A 19 -5.59 4.18 2.15
N MET A 20 -5.60 5.49 1.85
CA MET A 20 -5.35 6.57 2.80
C MET A 20 -6.58 6.97 3.63
N VAL A 21 -7.76 6.36 3.41
CA VAL A 21 -8.98 6.66 4.17
C VAL A 21 -8.77 6.62 5.68
N PRO A 22 -8.09 5.62 6.28
CA PRO A 22 -7.85 5.60 7.73
C PRO A 22 -7.07 6.83 8.24
N ILE A 23 -6.08 7.29 7.46
CA ILE A 23 -5.29 8.50 7.77
C ILE A 23 -6.19 9.73 7.73
N PHE A 24 -6.99 9.89 6.67
CA PHE A 24 -7.91 11.03 6.55
C PHE A 24 -8.94 11.05 7.68
N MET A 25 -9.51 9.90 8.03
CA MET A 25 -10.46 9.79 9.13
C MET A 25 -9.83 10.17 10.47
N ARG A 26 -8.58 9.77 10.73
CA ARG A 26 -7.86 10.14 11.95
C ARG A 26 -7.53 11.63 12.01
N ILE A 27 -7.13 12.24 10.90
CA ILE A 27 -6.90 13.69 10.81
C ILE A 27 -8.20 14.46 11.11
N ILE A 28 -9.33 14.04 10.53
CA ILE A 28 -10.64 14.65 10.80
C ILE A 28 -10.99 14.49 12.28
N ALA A 29 -10.81 13.30 12.86
CA ALA A 29 -11.06 13.06 14.29
C ALA A 29 -10.17 13.93 15.19
N TYR A 30 -8.89 14.09 14.85
CA TYR A 30 -7.96 14.97 15.55
C TYR A 30 -8.40 16.44 15.50
N MET A 31 -8.92 16.92 14.37
CA MET A 31 -9.42 18.29 14.24
C MET A 31 -10.72 18.54 15.00
N LEU A 32 -11.58 17.52 15.13
CA LEU A 32 -12.89 17.64 15.80
C LEU A 32 -12.80 17.48 17.32
N VAL A 33 -11.77 16.81 17.83
CA VAL A 33 -11.60 16.54 19.25
C VAL A 33 -10.55 17.49 19.83
N ASN A 34 -10.99 18.45 20.64
CA ASN A 34 -10.12 19.43 21.30
C ASN A 34 -9.22 18.83 22.41
N ASP A 35 -9.40 17.55 22.73
CA ASP A 35 -8.65 16.86 23.77
C ASP A 35 -7.45 16.16 23.12
N SER A 36 -6.22 16.39 23.61
CA SER A 36 -4.96 15.91 23.03
C SER A 36 -4.75 14.38 23.15
N LYS A 37 -5.82 13.63 23.30
CA LYS A 37 -5.84 12.18 23.49
C LYS A 37 -5.83 11.41 22.18
N ILE A 38 -6.22 12.04 21.07
CA ILE A 38 -6.17 11.40 19.76
C ILE A 38 -4.85 11.79 19.09
N PRO A 39 -3.96 10.84 18.77
CA PRO A 39 -2.77 11.15 18.00
C PRO A 39 -3.17 11.45 16.55
N MET A 40 -2.47 12.39 15.90
CA MET A 40 -2.71 12.77 14.50
C MET A 40 -2.45 11.60 13.53
N PHE A 41 -1.49 10.72 13.87
CA PHE A 41 -1.14 9.53 13.10
C PHE A 41 -0.91 8.34 14.03
N SER A 42 -1.22 7.13 13.55
CA SER A 42 -0.94 5.86 14.23
C SER A 42 -0.24 4.88 13.29
N ALA A 43 0.54 3.97 13.87
CA ALA A 43 1.14 2.84 13.17
C ALA A 43 0.10 2.07 12.33
N SER A 44 -1.08 1.84 12.91
CA SER A 44 -2.22 1.17 12.26
C SER A 44 -2.62 1.79 10.92
N ASP A 45 -2.54 3.11 10.78
CA ASP A 45 -2.95 3.80 9.56
C ASP A 45 -1.99 3.46 8.41
N PHE A 46 -0.68 3.48 8.68
CA PHE A 46 0.35 3.14 7.68
C PHE A 46 0.39 1.65 7.36
N ILE A 47 0.12 0.79 8.35
CA ILE A 47 -0.02 -0.65 8.15
C ILE A 47 -1.17 -0.94 7.18
N SER A 48 -2.33 -0.33 7.42
CA SER A 48 -3.50 -0.50 6.55
C SER A 48 -3.24 -0.03 5.12
N LEU A 49 -2.59 1.13 4.95
CA LEU A 49 -2.18 1.65 3.65
C LEU A 49 -1.23 0.68 2.93
N GLY A 50 -0.21 0.18 3.63
CA GLY A 50 0.76 -0.77 3.10
C GLY A 50 0.12 -2.06 2.60
N ILE A 51 -0.84 -2.61 3.36
CA ILE A 51 -1.60 -3.80 2.96
C ILE A 51 -2.42 -3.51 1.70
N VAL A 52 -3.14 -2.39 1.63
CA VAL A 52 -3.95 -2.01 0.46
C VAL A 52 -3.07 -1.86 -0.79
N LEU A 53 -1.88 -1.26 -0.67
CA LEU A 53 -0.94 -1.13 -1.78
C LEU A 53 -0.52 -2.49 -2.34
N HIS A 54 -0.18 -3.46 -1.48
CA HIS A 54 0.23 -4.79 -1.92
C HIS A 54 -0.93 -5.64 -2.44
N VAL A 55 -2.13 -5.54 -1.85
CA VAL A 55 -3.32 -6.24 -2.35
C VAL A 55 -3.70 -5.74 -3.76
N SER A 56 -3.68 -4.42 -3.97
CA SER A 56 -3.90 -3.82 -5.30
C SER A 56 -2.82 -4.25 -6.29
N LEU A 57 -1.56 -4.31 -5.87
CA LEU A 57 -0.46 -4.73 -6.74
C LEU A 57 -0.63 -6.18 -7.22
N MET A 58 -1.05 -7.08 -6.32
CA MET A 58 -1.35 -8.47 -6.66
C MET A 58 -2.55 -8.57 -7.61
N ALA A 59 -3.62 -7.80 -7.37
CA ALA A 59 -4.80 -7.78 -8.23
C ALA A 59 -4.44 -7.32 -9.65
N GLU A 60 -3.75 -6.20 -9.80
CA GLU A 60 -3.37 -5.66 -11.11
C GLU A 60 -2.41 -6.59 -11.85
N THR A 61 -1.42 -7.15 -11.15
CA THR A 61 -0.45 -8.07 -11.76
C THR A 61 -1.14 -9.32 -12.31
N ARG A 62 -2.20 -9.80 -11.64
CA ARG A 62 -3.01 -10.93 -12.06
C ARG A 62 -3.89 -10.62 -13.27
N TYR A 63 -4.47 -9.42 -13.37
CA TYR A 63 -5.32 -9.04 -14.50
C TYR A 63 -4.54 -8.74 -15.80
N ASN A 64 -3.24 -8.44 -15.71
CA ASN A 64 -2.40 -8.09 -16.85
C ASN A 64 -1.79 -9.34 -17.55
N ASP A 65 -2.64 -10.33 -17.86
CA ASP A 65 -2.33 -11.72 -18.23
C ASP A 65 -1.66 -11.93 -19.61
N SER A 66 -1.18 -10.86 -20.25
CA SER A 66 -0.69 -10.92 -21.65
C SER A 66 0.67 -11.60 -21.82
N GLN A 67 1.45 -11.80 -20.74
CA GLN A 67 2.67 -12.63 -20.72
C GLN A 67 2.96 -13.11 -19.29
N GLU A 68 3.08 -14.43 -19.08
CA GLU A 68 3.64 -15.02 -17.86
C GLU A 68 5.15 -14.78 -17.79
N SER A 69 5.53 -13.63 -17.27
CA SER A 69 6.93 -13.24 -17.11
C SER A 69 7.39 -13.41 -15.66
N ASP A 70 8.57 -13.99 -15.43
CA ASP A 70 9.11 -14.29 -14.09
C ASP A 70 9.11 -13.10 -13.12
N TRP A 71 9.30 -11.88 -13.63
CA TRP A 71 9.27 -10.67 -12.80
C TRP A 71 7.92 -10.46 -12.10
N LYS A 72 6.79 -10.85 -12.71
CA LYS A 72 5.47 -10.76 -12.09
C LYS A 72 5.35 -11.70 -10.90
N LYS A 73 5.86 -12.93 -11.04
CA LYS A 73 5.90 -13.94 -9.97
C LYS A 73 6.74 -13.42 -8.79
N SER A 74 7.89 -12.80 -9.06
CA SER A 74 8.71 -12.18 -8.01
C SER A 74 7.98 -11.02 -7.30
N ILE A 75 7.31 -10.13 -8.02
CA ILE A 75 6.58 -9.00 -7.43
C ILE A 75 5.41 -9.47 -6.56
N VAL A 76 4.66 -10.48 -7.00
CA VAL A 76 3.59 -11.08 -6.21
C VAL A 76 4.16 -11.72 -4.94
N GLY A 77 5.24 -12.48 -5.04
CA GLY A 77 5.92 -13.08 -3.88
C GLY A 77 6.40 -12.04 -2.86
N ILE A 78 7.06 -10.96 -3.32
CA ILE A 78 7.48 -9.86 -2.46
C ILE A 78 6.27 -9.17 -1.81
N SER A 79 5.16 -9.04 -2.54
CA SER A 79 3.95 -8.42 -2.00
C SER A 79 3.30 -9.25 -0.89
N VAL A 80 3.23 -10.56 -1.07
CA VAL A 80 2.76 -11.47 -0.01
C VAL A 80 3.66 -11.37 1.22
N LEU A 81 4.98 -11.40 1.02
CA LEU A 81 5.94 -11.28 2.12
C LEU A 81 5.79 -9.95 2.87
N ALA A 82 5.62 -8.84 2.15
CA ALA A 82 5.40 -7.54 2.76
C ALA A 82 4.10 -7.48 3.58
N VAL A 83 3.00 -8.05 3.09
CA VAL A 83 1.73 -8.16 3.85
C VAL A 83 1.92 -8.94 5.15
N LEU A 84 2.71 -10.03 5.14
CA LEU A 84 3.02 -10.77 6.36
C LEU A 84 3.80 -9.91 7.37
N PHE A 85 4.79 -9.13 6.92
CA PHE A 85 5.49 -8.19 7.79
C PHE A 85 4.56 -7.12 8.38
N TYR A 86 3.65 -6.57 7.57
CA TYR A 86 2.62 -5.65 8.07
C TYR A 86 1.71 -6.28 9.11
N ALA A 87 1.33 -7.55 8.94
CA ALA A 87 0.53 -8.28 9.92
C ALA A 87 1.28 -8.46 11.26
N VAL A 88 2.59 -8.74 11.20
CA VAL A 88 3.44 -8.80 12.42
C VAL A 88 3.50 -7.43 13.10
N LEU A 89 3.75 -6.36 12.34
CA LEU A 89 3.76 -4.99 12.88
C LEU A 89 2.39 -4.58 13.47
N TYR A 90 1.29 -5.08 12.91
CA TYR A 90 -0.05 -4.85 13.45
C TYR A 90 -0.21 -5.44 14.85
N ILE A 91 0.26 -6.68 15.04
CA ILE A 91 0.24 -7.33 16.36
C ILE A 91 1.07 -6.52 17.36
N PHE A 92 2.27 -6.07 16.98
CA PHE A 92 3.08 -5.22 17.85
C PHE A 92 2.43 -3.87 18.15
N SER A 93 1.70 -3.28 17.20
CA SER A 93 0.92 -2.07 17.41
C SER A 93 -0.23 -2.25 18.38
N MET A 94 -0.85 -3.44 18.46
CA MET A 94 -1.87 -3.71 19.47
C MET A 94 -1.27 -4.03 20.84
N LEU A 95 -0.15 -4.76 20.86
CA LEU A 95 0.54 -5.12 22.10
C LEU A 95 1.15 -3.90 22.80
N SER A 96 1.58 -2.87 22.06
CA SER A 96 2.13 -1.64 22.65
C SER A 96 1.14 -0.87 23.50
N ASP A 97 -0.16 -1.09 23.31
CA ASP A 97 -1.21 -0.46 24.13
C ASP A 97 -1.38 -1.18 25.48
N ILE A 98 -0.89 -2.43 25.60
CA ILE A 98 -1.06 -3.28 26.78
C ILE A 98 0.24 -3.39 27.59
N TYR A 99 1.40 -3.40 26.91
CA TYR A 99 2.71 -3.62 27.50
C TYR A 99 3.63 -2.41 27.35
N ASP A 100 4.08 -1.86 28.48
CA ASP A 100 4.97 -0.68 28.53
C ASP A 100 6.42 -0.96 28.08
N ASN A 101 6.83 -2.23 27.99
CA ASN A 101 8.19 -2.62 27.60
C ASN A 101 8.41 -2.67 26.08
N ILE A 102 7.43 -2.24 25.29
CA ILE A 102 7.51 -2.23 23.82
C ILE A 102 8.00 -0.87 23.34
N ASN A 103 8.96 -0.86 22.43
CA ASN A 103 9.49 0.37 21.84
C ASN A 103 8.46 1.00 20.87
N MET A 104 7.61 1.88 21.40
CA MET A 104 6.56 2.58 20.64
C MET A 104 7.13 3.35 19.43
N SER A 105 8.32 3.93 19.55
CA SER A 105 8.98 4.64 18.46
C SER A 105 9.28 3.71 17.29
N PHE A 106 9.76 2.50 17.56
CA PHE A 106 10.00 1.49 16.51
C PHE A 106 8.69 0.99 15.90
N VAL A 107 7.68 0.73 16.73
CA VAL A 107 6.35 0.30 16.28
C VAL A 107 5.69 1.33 15.37
N PHE A 108 5.94 2.63 15.59
CA PHE A 108 5.45 3.69 14.71
C PHE A 108 6.29 3.86 13.44
N TRP A 109 7.62 3.96 13.56
CA TRP A 109 8.47 4.28 12.42
C TRP A 109 8.67 3.12 11.43
N ALA A 110 8.67 1.87 11.90
CA ALA A 110 8.80 0.72 11.03
C ALA A 110 7.71 0.66 9.94
N PRO A 111 6.39 0.70 10.25
CA PRO A 111 5.36 0.69 9.22
C PRO A 111 5.33 1.95 8.37
N VAL A 112 5.75 3.12 8.89
CA VAL A 112 5.88 4.35 8.09
C VAL A 112 6.92 4.17 7.00
N VAL A 113 8.14 3.75 7.36
CA VAL A 113 9.22 3.53 6.39
C VAL A 113 8.85 2.44 5.40
N MET A 114 8.25 1.34 5.89
CA MET A 114 7.77 0.28 5.02
C MET A 114 6.70 0.78 4.04
N ALA A 115 5.73 1.59 4.48
CA ALA A 115 4.67 2.11 3.62
C ALA A 115 5.21 3.00 2.51
N VAL A 116 6.21 3.83 2.81
CA VAL A 116 6.91 4.64 1.80
C VAL A 116 7.66 3.77 0.79
N CYS A 117 8.39 2.75 1.26
CA CYS A 117 9.07 1.80 0.38
C CYS A 117 8.08 1.00 -0.49
N SER A 118 6.98 0.53 0.10
CA SER A 118 5.89 -0.16 -0.60
C SER A 118 5.26 0.74 -1.66
N PHE A 119 5.03 2.01 -1.35
CA PHE A 119 4.50 2.98 -2.31
C PHE A 119 5.46 3.18 -3.49
N ALA A 120 6.76 3.38 -3.23
CA ALA A 120 7.76 3.52 -4.28
C ALA A 120 7.85 2.27 -5.17
N MET A 121 7.77 1.07 -4.56
CA MET A 121 7.73 -0.20 -5.28
C MET A 121 6.47 -0.32 -6.16
N SER A 122 5.29 -0.08 -5.59
CA SER A 122 4.03 -0.11 -6.36
C SER A 122 4.06 0.89 -7.50
N TRP A 123 4.58 2.09 -7.27
CA TRP A 123 4.78 3.09 -8.32
C TRP A 123 5.64 2.56 -9.47
N ALA A 124 6.81 1.99 -9.16
CA ALA A 124 7.73 1.44 -10.16
C ALA A 124 7.10 0.29 -10.97
N VAL A 125 6.29 -0.55 -10.33
CA VAL A 125 5.58 -1.64 -11.01
C VAL A 125 4.48 -1.11 -11.92
N TYR A 126 3.67 -0.15 -11.45
CA TYR A 126 2.63 0.48 -12.27
C TYR A 126 3.22 1.26 -13.45
N ASP A 127 4.39 1.88 -13.25
CA ASP A 127 5.17 2.48 -14.33
C ASP A 127 5.52 1.43 -15.39
N ARG A 128 6.11 0.31 -14.98
CA ARG A 128 6.44 -0.79 -15.88
C ARG A 128 5.22 -1.39 -16.60
N LEU A 129 4.10 -1.60 -15.89
CA LEU A 129 2.85 -2.12 -16.45
C LEU A 129 2.19 -1.18 -17.46
N THR A 130 2.45 0.13 -17.35
CA THR A 130 1.92 1.14 -18.28
C THR A 130 2.61 1.07 -19.64
N TYR A 131 3.91 0.75 -19.67
CA TYR A 131 4.71 0.72 -20.90
C TYR A 131 4.70 -0.64 -21.60
N MET A 132 4.06 -1.67 -21.02
CA MET A 132 3.80 -2.92 -21.74
C MET A 132 2.48 -2.76 -22.51
N PRO A 133 2.50 -2.56 -23.85
CA PRO A 133 1.27 -2.57 -24.62
C PRO A 133 0.59 -3.92 -24.45
N ALA A 134 -0.67 -3.92 -24.05
CA ALA A 134 -1.52 -5.09 -24.19
C ALA A 134 -1.56 -5.39 -25.69
N LEU A 135 -0.92 -6.49 -26.12
CA LEU A 135 -1.06 -6.94 -27.51
C LEU A 135 -2.55 -7.12 -27.80
N PRO A 136 -3.06 -6.65 -28.95
CA PRO A 136 -4.43 -6.92 -29.34
C PRO A 136 -4.62 -8.43 -29.28
N LYS A 137 -5.65 -8.91 -28.57
CA LYS A 137 -6.11 -10.27 -28.76
C LYS A 137 -6.51 -10.36 -30.23
N GLU A 138 -5.70 -11.00 -31.06
CA GLU A 138 -6.17 -11.42 -32.38
C GLU A 138 -7.40 -12.29 -32.12
N VAL A 139 -8.54 -11.79 -32.56
CA VAL A 139 -9.77 -12.57 -32.62
C VAL A 139 -9.53 -13.59 -33.72
N VAL A 140 -9.08 -14.78 -33.34
CA VAL A 140 -9.04 -15.92 -34.25
C VAL A 140 -10.51 -16.30 -34.50
N ALA A 141 -10.99 -15.91 -35.67
CA ALA A 141 -12.31 -16.25 -36.22
C ALA A 141 -12.35 -17.70 -36.69
#